data_AF-A0A7S7TUX4-F1
#
_entry.id   AF-A0A7S7TUX4-F1
#
_cell.length_a   1.000
_cell.length_b   1.000
_cell.length_c   1.000
_cell.angle_alpha   90.00
_cell.angle_beta   90.00
_cell.angle_gamma   90.00
#
_symmetry.space_group_name_H-M   'P 1'
#
loop_
_entity.id
_entity.type
_entity.pdbx_description
1 polymer ?
#
loop_
_entity_poly.entity_id
_entity_poly.type
_entity_poly.pdbx_seq_one_letter_code
_entity_poly.pdbx_strand_id
1 'polypeptide(L)' 'MFIVNVSNPRAFSGNGSIITLELTDEDAALRVAAKIASETGRSVTVRKENMEVVGRISASTRH' A
#
# COMPACT_ATOMS: atom_id res chain seq x y z
N MET A 1 14.21 -5.30 -2.02
CA MET A 1 13.19 -5.37 -0.95
C MET A 1 12.22 -4.21 -1.13
N PHE A 2 10.92 -4.50 -1.04
CA PHE A 2 9.84 -3.49 -1.12
C PHE A 2 9.17 -3.28 0.24
N ILE A 3 8.53 -2.13 0.43
CA ILE A 3 7.82 -1.73 1.65
C ILE A 3 6.42 -1.28 1.22
N VAL A 4 5.37 -1.78 1.88
CA VAL A 4 3.97 -1.47 1.52
C VAL A 4 3.33 -0.61 2.60
N ASN A 5 3.18 0.68 2.33
CA ASN A 5 2.51 1.62 3.24
C ASN A 5 1.00 1.64 3.00
N VAL A 6 0.20 1.45 4.04
CA VAL A 6 -1.28 1.48 3.95
C VAL A 6 -1.81 2.71 4.69
N SER A 7 -2.21 3.72 3.93
CA SER A 7 -2.77 4.96 4.48
C SER A 7 -4.19 4.74 5.00
N ASN A 8 -4.56 5.36 6.12
CA ASN A 8 -5.92 5.26 6.65
C ASN A 8 -6.86 6.25 5.94
N PRO A 9 -8.18 5.96 5.85
CA PRO A 9 -9.14 6.94 5.37
C PRO A 9 -9.23 8.10 6.37
N ARG A 10 -9.52 9.31 5.89
CA ARG A 10 -9.54 10.56 6.70
C ARG A 10 -10.40 10.49 7.97
N ALA A 11 -11.39 9.58 8.00
CA ALA A 11 -12.25 9.36 9.16
C ALA A 11 -11.57 8.63 10.33
N PHE A 12 -10.37 8.07 10.13
CA PHE A 12 -9.62 7.35 11.16
C PHE A 12 -8.41 8.18 11.60
N SER A 13 -8.38 8.59 12.88
CA SER A 13 -7.37 9.48 13.47
C SER A 13 -6.00 8.82 13.73
N GLY A 14 -5.84 7.55 13.39
CA GLY A 14 -4.57 6.83 13.48
C GLY A 14 -3.66 7.17 12.29
N ASN A 15 -2.43 7.58 12.57
CA ASN A 15 -1.35 7.64 11.57
C ASN A 15 -1.32 6.31 10.79
N GLY A 16 -1.31 6.37 9.45
CA GLY A 16 -1.44 5.19 8.59
C GLY A 16 -0.53 4.02 9.00
N SER A 17 -0.96 2.80 8.71
CA SER A 17 -0.24 1.59 9.09
C SER A 17 0.86 1.30 8.06
N ILE A 18 2.09 1.07 8.51
CA ILE A 18 3.20 0.64 7.64
C ILE A 18 3.27 -0.88 7.71
N ILE A 19 3.11 -1.58 6.59
CA ILE A 19 3.27 -3.03 6.49
C ILE A 19 4.51 -3.30 5.64
N THR A 20 5.60 -3.69 6.28
CA THR A 20 6.81 -4.07 5.54
C THR A 20 6.67 -5.51 5.06
N LEU A 21 6.70 -5.72 3.74
CA LEU A 21 6.63 -7.03 3.10
C LEU A 21 7.90 -7.23 2.31
N GLU A 22 8.72 -8.20 2.70
CA GLU A 22 9.96 -8.54 2.00
C GLU A 22 9.65 -9.24 0.68
N LEU A 23 9.30 -8.43 -0.32
CA LEU A 23 9.11 -8.87 -1.69
C LEU A 23 10.38 -8.56 -2.48
N THR A 24 10.82 -9.52 -3.29
CA THR A 24 11.96 -9.37 -4.19
C THR A 24 11.54 -8.91 -5.58
N ASP A 25 10.25 -8.96 -5.89
CA ASP A 25 9.67 -8.66 -7.19
C ASP A 25 8.69 -7.47 -7.13
N GLU A 26 8.83 -6.55 -8.07
CA GLU A 26 8.06 -5.31 -8.13
C GLU A 26 6.58 -5.58 -8.47
N ASP A 27 6.34 -6.44 -9.45
CA ASP A 27 5.01 -6.85 -9.88
C ASP A 27 4.24 -7.55 -8.75
N ALA A 28 4.91 -8.42 -7.98
CA ALA A 28 4.35 -9.04 -6.80
C ALA A 28 3.95 -7.99 -5.74
N ALA A 29 4.80 -6.97 -5.52
CA ALA A 29 4.52 -5.90 -4.57
C ALA A 29 3.30 -5.07 -4.98
N LEU A 30 3.16 -4.76 -6.27
CA LEU A 30 1.99 -4.05 -6.80
C LEU A 30 0.71 -4.90 -6.71
N ARG A 31 0.77 -6.20 -6.97
CA ARG A 31 -0.38 -7.12 -6.84
C ARG A 31 -0.88 -7.21 -5.40
N VAL A 32 0.03 -7.33 -4.44
CA VAL A 32 -0.32 -7.36 -3.01
C VAL A 32 -0.92 -6.02 -2.59
N ALA A 33 -0.31 -4.90 -2.98
CA ALA A 33 -0.84 -3.58 -2.70
C ALA A 33 -2.24 -3.37 -3.29
N ALA A 34 -2.50 -3.89 -4.49
CA ALA A 34 -3.82 -3.82 -5.13
C ALA A 34 -4.87 -4.60 -4.35
N LYS A 35 -4.50 -5.80 -3.87
CA LYS A 35 -5.39 -6.64 -3.07
C LYS A 35 -5.72 -5.97 -1.73
N ILE A 36 -4.71 -5.41 -1.05
CA ILE A 36 -4.93 -4.65 0.20
C ILE A 36 -5.84 -3.45 -0.04
N ALA A 37 -5.59 -2.66 -1.10
CA ALA A 37 -6.42 -1.50 -1.41
C ALA A 37 -7.89 -1.88 -1.66
N SER A 38 -8.12 -3.00 -2.37
CA SER A 38 -9.44 -3.54 -2.68
C SER A 38 -10.18 -4.08 -1.44
N GLU A 39 -9.48 -4.83 -0.58
CA GLU A 39 -10.08 -5.44 0.61
C GLU A 39 -10.35 -4.43 1.72
N THR A 40 -9.50 -3.41 1.85
CA THR A 40 -9.58 -2.44 2.94
C THR A 40 -10.26 -1.12 2.55
N GLY A 41 -10.43 -0.85 1.26
CA GLY A 41 -10.88 0.46 0.77
C GLY A 41 -9.89 1.59 1.11
N ARG A 42 -8.61 1.25 1.29
CA ARG A 42 -7.55 2.19 1.69
C ARG A 42 -6.60 2.46 0.54
N SER A 43 -5.98 3.63 0.57
CA SER A 43 -4.90 3.94 -0.37
C SER A 43 -3.62 3.27 0.10
N VAL A 44 -2.91 2.63 -0.82
CA VAL A 44 -1.67 1.89 -0.54
C VAL A 44 -0.55 2.49 -1.38
N THR A 45 0.62 2.70 -0.78
CA THR A 45 1.83 3.19 -1.45
C THR A 45 2.91 2.12 -1.35
N VAL A 46 3.45 1.70 -2.48
CA VAL A 46 4.58 0.78 -2.56
C VAL A 46 5.87 1.58 -2.67
N ARG A 47 6.85 1.24 -1.85
CA ARG A 47 8.18 1.84 -1.83
C ARG A 47 9.26 0.78 -1.94
N LYS A 48 10.44 1.15 -2.39
CA LYS A 48 11.67 0.35 -2.25
C LYS A 48 12.29 0.60 -0.86
N GLU A 49 13.28 -0.20 -0.50
CA GLU A 49 14.04 -0.05 0.76
C GLU A 49 14.67 1.35 0.92
N ASN A 50 15.13 1.95 -0.18
CA ASN A 50 15.63 3.33 -0.23
C ASN A 50 14.53 4.42 -0.11
N MET A 51 13.31 4.04 0.25
CA MET A 51 12.10 4.87 0.30
C MET A 51 11.62 5.49 -1.03
N GLU A 52 12.21 5.10 -2.16
CA GLU A 52 11.73 5.50 -3.48
C GLU A 52 10.32 4.94 -3.72
N VAL A 53 9.41 5.80 -4.17
CA VAL A 53 8.03 5.40 -4.47
C VAL A 53 8.00 4.67 -5.80
N VAL A 54 7.53 3.43 -5.74
CA VAL A 54 7.33 2.56 -6.91
C VAL A 54 5.97 2.80 -7.53
N GLY A 55 4.95 2.91 -6.69
CA GLY A 55 3.59 3.10 -7.13
C GLY A 55 2.65 3.47 -5.99
N ARG A 56 1.53 4.09 -6.36
CA ARG A 56 0.42 4.37 -5.44
C ARG A 56 -0.86 3.81 -6.02
N ILE A 57 -1.57 3.04 -5.20
CA ILE A 57 -2.88 2.50 -5.51
C ILE A 57 -3.88 3.26 -4.66
N SER A 58 -4.75 4.02 -5.32
CA SER A 58 -5.85 4.73 -4.67
C SER A 58 -6.84 3.74 -4.07
N ALA A 59 -7.50 4.15 -2.98
CA ALA A 59 -8.63 3.41 -2.46
C ALA A 59 -9.65 3.16 -3.59
N SER A 60 -10.00 1.91 -3.85
CA SER A 60 -11.16 1.63 -4.70
C SER A 60 -12.40 1.90 -3.86
N THR A 61 -13.17 2.92 -4.23
CA THR A 61 -14.54 3.08 -3.74
C THR A 61 -15.32 1.89 -4.27
N ARG A 62 -15.42 0.81 -3.49
CA ARG A 62 -16.41 -0.22 -3.73
C ARG A 62 -17.75 0.45 -3.45
N HIS A 63 -18.47 0.80 -4.53
CA HIS A 63 -19.88 1.15 -4.50
C HIS A 63 -20.71 -0.10 -4.18
#